data_AF-A0A6P3V5W0-F1
#
_entry.id   AF-A0A6P3V5W0-F1
#
_cell.length_a   1.000
_cell.length_b   1.000
_cell.length_c   1.000
_cell.angle_alpha   90.00
_cell.angle_beta   90.00
_cell.angle_gamma   90.00
#
_symmetry.space_group_name_H-M   'P 1'
#
loop_
_entity.id
_entity.type
_entity.pdbx_description
1 polymer ?
#
loop_
_entity_poly.entity_id
_entity_poly.type
_entity_poly.pdbx_seq_one_letter_code
_entity_poly.pdbx_strand_id
1 'polypeptide(L)'
;MRLNRKVVHLTVAEKYDILEMRKKCESRQSAMEKYGISRATLCRIYAQSERIKNHFESRMEFSTFERRLMQRAIDIDRIVHQWYLRCKERNEQMTEADIKRRALEINMKLLGTPSFSAGRAWFQRFKKRYSITNADVKLPVAVKTETTAAEAFKAGFNRLLLDRRIILRNVYNVVYATIMWKILPERTCIM
;
A
#
# COMPACT_ATOMS: atom_id res chain seq x y z
N MET A 1 4.90 -33.74 -50.99
CA MET A 1 5.10 -32.28 -50.85
C MET A 1 4.32 -31.76 -49.65
N ARG A 2 4.99 -31.27 -48.60
CA ARG A 2 4.29 -30.61 -47.48
C ARG A 2 3.93 -29.19 -47.94
N LEU A 3 2.66 -28.97 -48.26
CA LEU A 3 2.15 -27.64 -48.59
C LEU A 3 2.50 -26.68 -47.45
N ASN A 4 3.24 -25.62 -47.75
CA ASN A 4 3.69 -24.63 -46.79
C ASN A 4 2.45 -23.86 -46.28
N ARG A 5 1.83 -24.36 -45.20
CA ARG A 5 0.65 -23.74 -44.60
C ARG A 5 1.07 -22.40 -44.02
N LYS A 6 0.54 -21.30 -44.58
CA LYS A 6 0.66 -19.97 -43.96
C LYS A 6 0.19 -20.06 -42.51
N VAL A 7 1.08 -19.74 -41.58
CA VAL A 7 0.77 -19.76 -40.14
C VAL A 7 -0.05 -18.51 -39.83
N VAL A 8 -1.35 -18.69 -39.64
CA VAL A 8 -2.24 -17.60 -39.21
C VAL A 8 -1.97 -17.31 -37.73
N HIS A 9 -1.45 -16.12 -37.44
CA HIS A 9 -1.21 -15.64 -36.10
C HIS A 9 -2.47 -14.97 -35.54
N LEU A 10 -3.24 -15.72 -34.76
CA LEU A 10 -4.41 -15.17 -34.05
C LEU A 10 -3.99 -14.50 -32.75
N THR A 11 -4.53 -13.31 -32.53
CA THR A 11 -4.48 -12.59 -31.26
C THR A 11 -5.31 -13.30 -30.19
N VAL A 12 -5.10 -12.92 -28.92
CA VAL A 12 -5.86 -13.47 -27.79
C VAL A 12 -7.34 -13.11 -27.89
N ALA A 13 -7.67 -11.93 -28.42
CA ALA A 13 -9.04 -11.48 -28.60
C ALA A 13 -9.78 -12.30 -29.65
N GLU A 14 -9.14 -12.56 -30.80
CA GLU A 14 -9.72 -13.40 -31.86
C GLU A 14 -9.90 -14.85 -31.39
N LYS A 15 -8.95 -15.38 -30.62
CA LYS A 15 -9.09 -16.71 -30.00
C LYS A 15 -10.24 -16.77 -28.99
N TYR A 16 -10.51 -15.68 -28.27
CA TYR A 16 -11.63 -15.58 -27.34
C TYR A 16 -12.97 -15.47 -28.09
N ASP A 17 -13.05 -14.70 -29.17
CA ASP A 17 -14.26 -14.64 -30.02
C ASP A 17 -14.63 -16.01 -30.58
N ILE A 18 -13.63 -16.81 -31.00
CA ILE A 18 -13.85 -18.20 -31.44
C ILE A 18 -14.46 -19.08 -30.32
N LEU A 19 -14.13 -18.82 -29.05
CA LEU A 19 -14.74 -19.51 -27.91
C LEU A 19 -16.18 -19.02 -27.65
N GLU A 20 -16.45 -17.73 -27.85
CA GLU A 20 -17.80 -17.17 -27.73
C GLU A 20 -18.74 -17.63 -28.85
N MET A 21 -18.27 -17.69 -30.10
CA MET A 21 -19.01 -18.28 -31.23
C MET A 21 -19.44 -19.72 -30.94
N ARG A 22 -18.57 -20.50 -30.26
CA ARG A 22 -18.90 -21.86 -29.82
C ARG A 22 -20.03 -21.87 -28.78
N LYS A 23 -20.04 -20.94 -27.82
CA LYS A 23 -21.13 -20.83 -26.82
C LYS A 23 -22.46 -20.45 -27.47
N LYS A 24 -22.41 -19.62 -28.53
CA LYS A 24 -23.56 -19.24 -29.35
C LYS A 24 -24.05 -20.33 -30.32
N CYS A 25 -23.49 -21.54 -30.24
CA CYS A 25 -23.82 -22.69 -31.11
C CYS A 25 -23.57 -22.45 -32.60
N GLU A 26 -22.63 -21.57 -32.95
CA GLU A 26 -22.25 -21.36 -34.36
C GLU A 26 -21.47 -22.57 -34.91
N SER A 27 -21.58 -22.78 -36.23
CA SER A 27 -20.95 -23.93 -36.87
C SER A 27 -19.42 -23.81 -36.86
N ARG A 28 -18.74 -24.94 -36.62
CA ARG A 28 -17.26 -25.00 -36.63
C ARG A 28 -16.67 -24.54 -37.96
N GLN A 29 -17.41 -24.75 -39.04
CA GLN A 29 -17.03 -24.35 -40.39
C GLN A 29 -17.06 -22.82 -40.56
N SER A 30 -18.07 -22.15 -40.00
CA SER A 30 -18.16 -20.69 -39.99
C SER A 30 -16.97 -20.04 -39.26
N ALA A 31 -16.57 -20.58 -38.09
CA ALA A 31 -15.39 -20.09 -37.37
C ALA A 31 -14.07 -20.32 -38.13
N MET A 32 -13.97 -21.41 -38.90
CA MET A 32 -12.80 -21.70 -39.72
C MET A 32 -12.68 -20.77 -40.92
N GLU A 33 -13.80 -20.47 -41.59
CA GLU A 33 -13.87 -19.56 -42.74
C GLU A 33 -13.62 -18.11 -42.29
N LYS A 34 -14.28 -17.66 -41.22
CA LYS A 34 -14.17 -16.30 -40.68
C LYS A 34 -12.74 -15.93 -40.29
N TYR A 35 -12.00 -16.85 -39.66
CA TYR A 35 -10.64 -16.61 -39.18
C TYR A 35 -9.54 -17.22 -40.06
N GLY A 36 -9.90 -17.91 -41.14
CA GLY A 36 -8.95 -18.58 -42.04
C GLY A 36 -8.13 -19.68 -41.36
N ILE A 37 -8.70 -20.40 -40.39
CA ILE A 37 -7.97 -21.35 -39.54
C ILE A 37 -8.22 -22.80 -39.93
N SER A 38 -7.19 -23.64 -39.77
CA SER A 38 -7.33 -25.08 -39.97
C SER A 38 -8.12 -25.75 -38.84
N ARG A 39 -8.75 -26.90 -39.15
CA ARG A 39 -9.46 -27.73 -38.16
C ARG A 39 -8.57 -28.09 -36.95
N ALA A 40 -7.29 -28.38 -37.18
CA ALA A 40 -6.33 -28.69 -36.12
C ALA A 40 -6.08 -27.48 -35.20
N THR A 41 -6.01 -26.28 -35.77
CA THR A 41 -5.87 -25.03 -35.00
C THR A 41 -7.10 -24.76 -34.16
N LEU A 42 -8.30 -24.98 -34.71
CA LEU A 42 -9.57 -24.84 -33.99
C LEU A 42 -9.65 -25.79 -32.79
N CYS A 43 -9.32 -27.08 -32.98
CA CYS A 43 -9.29 -28.05 -31.90
C CYS A 43 -8.31 -27.65 -30.79
N ARG A 44 -7.14 -27.13 -31.15
CA ARG A 44 -6.14 -26.66 -30.18
C ARG A 44 -6.63 -25.44 -29.39
N ILE A 45 -7.34 -24.51 -30.03
CA ILE A 45 -7.97 -23.36 -29.35
C ILE A 45 -9.00 -23.84 -28.34
N TYR A 46 -9.83 -24.81 -28.71
CA TYR A 46 -10.82 -25.40 -27.79
C TYR A 46 -10.18 -26.16 -26.63
N ALA A 47 -9.08 -26.88 -26.86
CA ALA A 47 -8.34 -27.54 -25.78
C ALA A 47 -7.68 -26.54 -24.81
N GLN A 48 -7.36 -25.33 -25.29
CA GLN A 48 -6.75 -24.26 -24.50
C GLN A 48 -7.78 -23.23 -24.01
N SER A 49 -9.07 -23.56 -24.00
CA SER A 49 -10.16 -22.61 -23.74
C SER A 49 -10.01 -21.87 -22.41
N GLU A 50 -9.70 -22.59 -21.34
CA GLU A 50 -9.53 -22.01 -19.99
C GLU A 50 -8.36 -21.03 -19.95
N ARG A 51 -7.24 -21.42 -20.56
CA ARG A 51 -6.03 -20.58 -20.62
C ARG A 51 -6.24 -19.33 -21.47
N ILE A 52 -7.01 -19.44 -22.55
CA ILE A 52 -7.34 -18.31 -23.43
C ILE A 52 -8.33 -17.38 -22.74
N LYS A 53 -9.33 -17.91 -22.04
CA LYS A 53 -10.30 -17.15 -21.24
C LYS A 53 -9.60 -16.37 -20.13
N ASN A 54 -8.79 -17.03 -19.31
CA ASN A 54 -8.01 -16.37 -18.26
C ASN A 54 -7.05 -15.31 -18.83
N HIS A 55 -6.42 -15.57 -19.98
CA HIS A 55 -5.53 -14.59 -20.64
C HIS A 55 -6.31 -13.42 -21.29
N PHE A 56 -7.54 -13.65 -21.74
CA PHE A 56 -8.39 -12.60 -22.28
C PHE A 56 -8.98 -11.73 -21.17
N GLU A 57 -9.53 -12.33 -20.12
CA GLU A 57 -10.08 -11.64 -18.94
C GLU A 57 -8.99 -10.82 -18.24
N SER A 58 -7.80 -11.40 -17.99
CA SER A 58 -6.64 -10.66 -17.45
C SER A 58 -6.07 -9.57 -18.37
N ARG A 59 -6.50 -9.52 -19.64
CA ARG A 59 -6.11 -8.51 -20.63
C ARG A 59 -7.22 -7.49 -20.90
N MET A 60 -8.49 -7.87 -20.74
CA MET A 60 -9.66 -6.99 -20.82
C MET A 60 -9.74 -6.06 -19.61
N GLU A 61 -9.24 -6.50 -18.46
CA GLU A 61 -9.30 -5.66 -17.25
C GLU A 61 -8.27 -4.52 -17.26
N PHE A 62 -7.11 -4.64 -17.94
CA PHE A 62 -6.14 -3.53 -18.01
C PHE A 62 -5.29 -3.53 -19.28
N SER A 63 -5.23 -2.38 -19.95
CA SER A 63 -4.32 -2.09 -21.05
C SER A 63 -2.86 -2.26 -20.64
N THR A 64 -1.97 -2.52 -21.59
CA THR A 64 -0.50 -2.61 -21.34
C THR A 64 0.08 -1.33 -20.75
N PHE A 65 -0.56 -0.18 -20.99
CA PHE A 65 -0.28 1.09 -20.36
C PHE A 65 -0.71 1.09 -18.88
N GLU A 66 -1.94 0.69 -18.57
CA GLU A 66 -2.43 0.57 -17.19
C GLU A 66 -1.66 -0.47 -16.39
N ARG A 67 -1.20 -1.58 -17.00
CA ARG A 67 -0.29 -2.51 -16.35
C ARG A 67 1.08 -1.88 -16.10
N ARG A 68 1.64 -1.10 -17.04
CA ARG A 68 2.87 -0.33 -16.74
C ARG A 68 2.63 0.75 -15.69
N LEU A 69 1.42 1.30 -15.57
CA LEU A 69 1.05 2.31 -14.57
C LEU A 69 0.77 1.70 -13.20
N MET A 70 0.21 0.49 -13.13
CA MET A 70 -0.04 -0.26 -11.89
C MET A 70 1.17 -1.04 -11.40
N GLN A 71 1.96 -1.61 -12.31
CA GLN A 71 3.30 -2.14 -12.01
C GLN A 71 4.26 -0.98 -11.66
N ARG A 72 3.97 0.26 -12.09
CA ARG A 72 4.54 1.49 -11.53
C ARG A 72 3.78 1.90 -10.25
N ALA A 73 4.05 1.13 -9.20
CA ALA A 73 3.87 1.51 -7.80
C ALA A 73 2.41 1.68 -7.33
N ILE A 74 1.81 0.56 -6.89
CA ILE A 74 1.09 0.61 -5.61
C ILE A 74 2.13 1.05 -4.58
N ASP A 75 2.15 2.35 -4.31
CA ASP A 75 3.04 2.93 -3.32
C ASP A 75 2.47 2.62 -1.93
N ILE A 76 2.73 1.39 -1.47
CA ILE A 76 2.38 0.92 -0.13
C ILE A 76 2.89 1.93 0.90
N ASP A 77 4.09 2.49 0.67
CA ASP A 77 4.67 3.50 1.53
C ASP A 77 3.76 4.75 1.59
N ARG A 78 3.26 5.25 0.45
CA ARG A 78 2.34 6.41 0.42
C ARG A 78 1.02 6.15 1.14
N ILE A 79 0.44 4.96 0.96
CA ILE A 79 -0.86 4.63 1.57
C ILE A 79 -0.70 4.44 3.08
N VAL A 80 0.36 3.77 3.51
CA VAL A 80 0.71 3.64 4.93
C VAL A 80 0.98 5.02 5.54
N HIS A 81 1.66 5.91 4.82
CA HIS A 81 1.91 7.28 5.28
C HIS A 81 0.61 8.09 5.44
N GLN A 82 -0.32 8.02 4.49
CA GLN A 82 -1.62 8.70 4.62
C GLN A 82 -2.43 8.18 5.81
N TRP A 83 -2.43 6.86 6.02
CA TRP A 83 -3.06 6.28 7.21
C TRP A 83 -2.38 6.75 8.49
N TYR A 84 -1.04 6.80 8.51
CA TYR A 84 -0.26 7.29 9.64
C TYR A 84 -0.59 8.76 9.97
N LEU A 85 -0.69 9.63 8.97
CA LEU A 85 -1.09 11.03 9.16
C LEU A 85 -2.46 11.16 9.82
N ARG A 86 -3.46 10.37 9.37
CA ARG A 86 -4.79 10.36 10.00
C ARG A 86 -4.76 9.90 11.46
N CYS A 87 -3.85 8.99 11.81
CA CYS A 87 -3.67 8.57 13.19
C CYS A 87 -3.03 9.68 14.02
N LYS A 88 -2.06 10.38 13.45
CA LYS A 88 -1.41 11.54 14.07
C LYS A 88 -2.37 12.70 14.32
N GLU A 89 -3.26 13.00 13.37
CA GLU A 89 -4.34 14.01 13.54
C GLU A 89 -5.28 13.68 14.70
N ARG A 90 -5.51 12.38 14.96
CA ARG A 90 -6.34 11.91 16.09
C ARG A 90 -5.56 11.80 17.41
N ASN A 91 -4.29 12.22 17.46
CA ASN A 91 -3.38 12.03 18.59
C ASN A 91 -3.26 10.56 19.04
N GLU A 92 -3.44 9.61 18.11
CA GLU A 92 -3.28 8.18 18.38
C GLU A 92 -1.78 7.84 18.44
N GLN A 93 -1.34 7.20 19.52
CA GLN A 93 0.02 6.71 19.62
C GLN A 93 0.18 5.44 18.79
N MET A 94 1.19 5.43 17.91
CA MET A 94 1.49 4.32 17.00
C MET A 94 2.85 3.71 17.34
N THR A 95 2.91 2.38 17.41
CA THR A 95 4.17 1.65 17.56
C THR A 95 4.72 1.22 16.19
N GLU A 96 6.01 0.88 16.14
CA GLU A 96 6.62 0.30 14.94
C GLU A 96 5.88 -0.97 14.48
N ALA A 97 5.38 -1.78 15.43
CA ALA A 97 4.64 -3.00 15.12
C ALA A 97 3.32 -2.70 14.42
N ASP A 98 2.62 -1.64 14.82
CA ASP A 98 1.33 -1.26 14.22
C ASP A 98 1.50 -0.79 12.78
N ILE A 99 2.54 0.02 12.53
CA ILE A 99 2.85 0.50 11.17
C ILE A 99 3.20 -0.66 10.25
N LYS A 100 4.02 -1.61 10.72
CA LYS A 100 4.39 -2.81 9.95
C LYS A 100 3.20 -3.71 9.67
N ARG A 101 2.36 -3.97 10.68
CA ARG A 101 1.13 -4.77 10.53
C ARG A 101 0.22 -4.14 9.49
N ARG A 102 0.03 -2.82 9.57
CA ARG A 102 -0.81 -2.09 8.63
C ARG A 102 -0.28 -2.12 7.20
N ALA A 103 1.04 -2.04 7.02
CA ALA A 103 1.65 -2.16 5.71
C ALA A 103 1.41 -3.53 5.06
N LEU A 104 1.46 -4.61 5.85
CA LEU A 104 1.12 -5.95 5.38
C LEU A 104 -0.36 -6.08 5.02
N GLU A 105 -1.26 -5.58 5.88
CA GLU A 105 -2.70 -5.56 5.59
C GLU A 105 -3.02 -4.83 4.29
N ILE A 106 -2.41 -3.66 4.08
CA ILE A 106 -2.58 -2.86 2.86
C ILE A 106 -2.05 -3.63 1.64
N ASN A 107 -0.87 -4.25 1.75
CA ASN A 107 -0.31 -5.07 0.67
C ASN A 107 -1.24 -6.23 0.30
N MET A 108 -1.80 -6.93 1.29
CA MET A 108 -2.75 -8.03 1.05
C MET A 108 -4.05 -7.55 0.40
N LYS A 109 -4.62 -6.45 0.90
CA LYS A 109 -5.88 -5.89 0.37
C LYS A 109 -5.76 -5.38 -1.06
N LEU A 110 -4.59 -4.86 -1.41
CA LEU A 110 -4.34 -4.29 -2.74
C LEU A 110 -3.76 -5.29 -3.74
N LEU A 111 -3.69 -6.58 -3.38
CA LEU A 111 -3.04 -7.63 -4.18
C LEU A 111 -1.62 -7.20 -4.62
N GLY A 112 -0.91 -6.55 -3.70
CA GLY A 112 0.44 -6.06 -3.93
C GLY A 112 1.47 -7.20 -4.07
N THR A 113 2.74 -6.85 -4.13
CA THR A 113 3.79 -7.84 -4.43
C THR A 113 3.84 -8.93 -3.35
N PRO A 114 3.79 -10.23 -3.71
CA PRO A 114 3.84 -11.33 -2.74
C PRO A 114 5.18 -11.42 -1.99
N SER A 115 6.24 -10.77 -2.50
CA SER A 115 7.55 -10.66 -1.84
C SER A 115 7.69 -9.44 -0.92
N PHE A 116 6.65 -8.61 -0.79
CA PHE A 116 6.69 -7.46 0.11
C PHE A 116 6.77 -7.93 1.56
N SER A 117 7.79 -7.44 2.28
CA SER A 117 7.98 -7.69 3.69
C SER A 117 8.16 -6.37 4.42
N ALA A 118 7.30 -6.10 5.41
CA ALA A 118 7.40 -4.95 6.30
C ALA A 118 8.51 -5.13 7.36
N GLY A 119 9.69 -5.57 6.93
CA GLY A 119 10.85 -5.82 7.78
C GLY A 119 11.49 -4.54 8.30
N ARG A 120 12.56 -4.70 9.10
CA ARG A 120 13.32 -3.57 9.66
C ARG A 120 13.88 -2.65 8.57
N ALA A 121 14.45 -3.22 7.50
CA ALA A 121 15.04 -2.43 6.41
C ALA A 121 14.00 -1.57 5.67
N TRP A 122 12.81 -2.13 5.44
CA TRP A 122 11.69 -1.39 4.85
C TRP A 122 11.27 -0.23 5.77
N PHE A 123 11.04 -0.51 7.06
CA PHE A 123 10.59 0.50 8.01
C PHE A 123 11.57 1.67 8.18
N GLN A 124 12.88 1.40 8.19
CA GLN A 124 13.90 2.46 8.26
C GLN A 124 13.89 3.35 7.01
N ARG A 125 13.72 2.75 5.82
CA ARG A 125 13.58 3.51 4.57
C ARG A 125 12.28 4.31 4.53
N PHE A 126 11.18 3.74 5.02
CA PHE A 126 9.88 4.40 5.15
C PHE A 126 9.98 5.65 6.04
N LYS A 127 10.60 5.53 7.22
CA LYS A 127 10.84 6.66 8.12
C LYS A 127 11.68 7.74 7.47
N LYS A 128 12.78 7.35 6.80
CA LYS A 128 13.66 8.29 6.09
C LYS A 128 12.93 9.03 4.96
N ARG A 129 12.04 8.35 4.24
CA ARG A 129 11.28 8.92 3.11
C ARG A 129 10.26 9.98 3.55
N TYR A 130 9.60 9.77 4.69
CA TYR A 130 8.56 10.67 5.19
C TYR A 130 8.99 11.50 6.41
N SER A 131 10.29 11.55 6.68
CA SER A 131 10.86 12.31 7.81
C SER A 131 10.20 11.97 9.16
N ILE A 132 9.83 10.71 9.38
CA ILE A 132 9.23 10.24 10.63
C ILE A 132 10.34 10.01 11.65
N THR A 133 10.29 10.72 12.77
CA THR A 133 11.33 10.66 13.80
C THR A 133 11.10 9.52 14.80
N ASN A 134 12.05 9.30 15.72
CA ASN A 134 11.87 8.36 16.84
C ASN A 134 10.89 8.89 17.91
N ALA A 135 10.63 10.20 17.94
CA ALA A 135 9.62 10.77 18.83
C ALA A 135 8.19 10.51 18.32
N ASP A 136 8.05 10.42 17.00
CA ASP A 136 6.78 10.14 16.31
C ASP A 136 6.32 8.67 16.44
N VAL A 137 7.25 7.73 16.64
CA VAL A 137 6.95 6.30 16.74
C VAL A 137 7.65 5.74 17.95
N LYS A 138 6.88 5.23 18.92
CA LYS A 138 7.44 4.50 20.05
C LYS A 138 8.17 3.27 19.53
N LEU A 139 9.50 3.33 19.58
CA LEU A 139 10.33 2.13 19.55
C LEU A 139 10.00 1.31 20.80
N PRO A 140 10.03 -0.03 20.75
CA PRO A 140 10.05 -0.84 21.96
C PRO A 140 11.40 -0.61 22.65
N VAL A 141 11.56 0.53 23.32
CA VAL A 141 12.64 0.76 24.26
C VAL A 141 12.32 -0.12 25.46
N ALA A 142 13.33 -0.87 25.93
CA ALA A 142 13.22 -1.60 27.18
C ALA A 142 12.87 -0.62 28.30
N VAL A 143 11.63 -0.70 28.77
CA VAL A 143 11.06 0.06 29.90
C VAL A 143 11.75 -0.38 31.20
N LYS A 144 13.03 -0.07 31.35
CA LYS A 144 13.79 -0.42 32.55
C LYS A 144 14.52 0.76 33.20
N THR A 145 14.78 1.84 32.48
CA THR A 145 15.49 3.02 33.03
C THR A 145 14.61 4.25 33.26
N GLU A 146 13.48 4.39 32.55
CA GLU A 146 12.56 5.53 32.75
C GLU A 146 11.68 5.41 34.01
N THR A 147 11.43 4.20 34.48
CA THR A 147 10.48 3.95 35.59
C THR A 147 11.02 4.49 36.92
N THR A 148 12.30 4.25 37.23
CA THR A 148 12.88 4.65 38.52
C THR A 148 13.00 6.17 38.67
N ALA A 149 13.42 6.87 37.61
CA ALA A 149 13.51 8.33 37.63
C ALA A 149 12.13 8.99 37.67
N ALA A 150 11.15 8.45 36.95
CA ALA A 150 9.77 8.92 36.98
C ALA A 150 9.10 8.69 38.35
N GLU A 151 9.35 7.55 38.99
CA GLU A 151 8.85 7.26 40.34
C GLU A 151 9.48 8.16 41.40
N ALA A 152 10.79 8.39 41.33
CA ALA A 152 11.49 9.34 42.20
C ALA A 152 10.95 10.77 42.04
N PHE A 153 10.73 11.21 40.80
CA PHE A 153 10.11 12.51 40.51
C PHE A 153 8.68 12.59 41.07
N LYS A 154 7.86 11.56 40.86
CA LYS A 154 6.48 11.50 41.38
C LYS A 154 6.45 11.63 42.90
N ALA A 155 7.33 10.92 43.61
CA ALA A 155 7.44 11.01 45.06
C ALA A 155 7.85 12.42 45.52
N GLY A 156 8.86 13.02 44.88
CA GLY A 156 9.33 14.37 45.19
C GLY A 156 8.28 15.45 44.89
N PHE A 157 7.59 15.34 43.76
CA PHE A 157 6.53 16.25 43.35
C PHE A 157 5.34 16.21 44.32
N ASN A 158 4.89 15.02 44.72
CA ASN A 158 3.82 14.88 45.70
C ASN A 158 4.20 15.46 47.06
N ARG A 159 5.45 15.27 47.51
CA ARG A 159 5.95 15.89 48.75
C ARG A 159 5.94 17.41 48.65
N LEU A 160 6.36 17.97 47.51
CA LEU A 160 6.34 19.41 47.28
C LEU A 160 4.91 19.99 47.30
N LEU A 161 3.94 19.29 46.71
CA LEU A 161 2.53 19.71 46.75
C LEU A 161 1.99 19.76 48.19
N LEU A 162 2.32 18.76 49.01
CA LEU A 162 1.92 18.69 50.42
C LEU A 162 2.60 19.78 51.27
N ASP A 163 3.93 19.91 51.17
CA ASP A 163 4.73 20.86 51.96
C ASP A 163 4.34 22.31 51.65
N ARG A 164 4.04 22.62 50.38
CA ARG A 164 3.67 23.96 49.93
C ARG A 164 2.15 24.21 49.96
N ARG A 165 1.34 23.20 50.35
CA ARG A 165 -0.14 23.24 50.29
C ARG A 165 -0.67 23.69 48.91
N ILE A 166 -0.01 23.26 47.85
CA ILE A 166 -0.41 23.58 46.47
C ILE A 166 -1.54 22.64 46.08
N ILE A 167 -2.69 23.23 45.77
CA ILE A 167 -3.86 22.49 45.28
C ILE A 167 -3.59 22.12 43.81
N LEU A 168 -3.91 20.89 43.41
CA LEU A 168 -3.76 20.41 42.03
C LEU A 168 -4.42 21.34 40.98
N ARG A 169 -5.48 22.06 41.36
CA ARG A 169 -6.15 23.07 40.51
C ARG A 169 -5.23 24.24 40.11
N ASN A 170 -4.17 24.49 40.87
CA ASN A 170 -3.17 25.52 40.61
C ASN A 170 -1.91 24.95 39.92
N VAL A 171 -1.93 23.68 39.51
CA VAL A 171 -0.84 23.03 38.79
C VAL A 171 -1.16 23.07 37.30
N TYR A 172 -0.36 23.77 36.53
CA TYR A 172 -0.52 23.91 35.09
C TYR A 172 0.62 23.19 34.38
N ASN A 173 0.27 22.35 33.39
CA ASN A 173 1.26 21.78 32.49
C ASN A 173 1.69 22.84 31.47
N VAL A 174 2.99 23.13 31.38
CA VAL A 174 3.55 24.04 30.39
C VAL A 174 4.52 23.24 29.53
N VAL A 175 4.11 22.93 28.29
CA VAL A 175 4.92 22.19 27.31
C VAL A 175 5.77 23.12 26.43
N TYR A 176 5.35 24.38 26.25
CA TYR A 176 6.07 25.35 25.43
C TYR A 176 6.28 26.64 26.21
N ALA A 177 7.54 26.96 26.50
CA ALA A 177 7.96 28.28 26.94
C ALA A 177 8.82 28.93 25.85
N THR A 178 8.24 29.09 24.65
CA THR A 178 8.88 29.88 23.59
C THR A 178 8.34 31.30 23.68
N ILE A 179 9.09 32.20 24.34
CA ILE A 179 8.81 33.64 24.25
C ILE A 179 9.40 34.13 22.91
N MET A 180 8.54 34.35 21.93
CA MET A 180 8.93 34.99 20.67
C MET A 180 8.70 36.50 20.78
N TRP A 181 9.68 37.23 21.32
CA TRP A 181 9.66 38.70 21.31
C TRP A 181 10.29 39.21 20.01
N LYS A 182 9.51 39.94 19.20
CA LYS A 182 9.91 40.55 17.91
C LYS A 182 10.30 39.61 16.75
N ILE A 183 9.85 38.35 16.75
CA ILE A 183 10.03 37.49 15.56
C ILE A 183 8.85 37.71 14.61
N LEU A 184 9.11 38.24 13.41
CA LEU A 184 8.15 38.22 12.31
C LEU A 184 8.21 36.83 11.67
N PRO A 185 7.07 36.14 11.42
CA PRO A 185 7.08 34.85 10.73
C PRO A 185 7.76 34.97 9.36
N GLU A 186 8.65 34.04 9.03
CA GLU A 186 9.44 34.01 7.77
C GLU A 186 8.59 34.03 6.49
N ARG A 187 7.26 33.89 6.61
CA ARG A 187 6.31 33.88 5.49
C ARG A 187 5.07 34.74 5.73
N THR A 188 5.27 35.93 6.28
CA THR A 188 4.20 36.94 6.24
C THR A 188 4.29 37.65 4.89
N CYS A 189 3.58 37.12 3.88
CA CYS A 189 3.27 37.92 2.69
C CYS A 189 2.30 39.01 3.12
N ILE A 190 2.81 40.23 3.23
CA ILE A 190 1.98 41.43 3.26
C ILE A 190 1.57 41.66 1.81
N MET A 191 0.29 41.44 1.50
CA MET A 191 -0.32 42.07 0.33
C MET A 191 -0.65 43.52 0.67
#